data_AF-A0A6C7HJN2-F1
#
_entry.id   AF-A0A6C7HJN2-F1
#
_cell.length_a   1.000
_cell.length_b   1.000
_cell.length_c   1.000
_cell.angle_alpha   90.00
_cell.angle_beta   90.00
_cell.angle_gamma   90.00
#
_symmetry.space_group_name_H-M   'P 1'
#
loop_
_entity.id
_entity.type
_entity.pdbx_description
1 polymer ?
#
loop_
_entity_poly.entity_id
_entity_poly.type
_entity_poly.pdbx_seq_one_letter_code
_entity_poly.pdbx_strand_id
1 'polypeptide(L)'
;MNLKSIVPKAAGLAAWIVGIIYSGFALSVLWGWFFVPLGVVPITTPWAIGIYCLAGIIRGNRVKIPKEQDMPCTLQLTMIYVGITFFLIVGYICHQIT
;
A
#
# COMPACT_ATOMS: atom_id res chain seq x y z
N MET A 1 -15.96 11.51 -27.74
CA MET A 1 -15.15 10.91 -26.65
C MET A 1 -15.84 9.61 -26.23
N ASN A 2 -15.20 8.45 -26.39
CA ASN A 2 -15.87 7.14 -26.29
C ASN A 2 -15.98 6.67 -24.83
N LEU A 3 -17.20 6.41 -24.33
CA LEU A 3 -17.47 5.99 -22.94
C LEU A 3 -16.69 4.71 -22.55
N LYS A 4 -16.46 3.80 -23.51
CA LYS A 4 -15.75 2.53 -23.30
C LYS A 4 -14.28 2.66 -22.90
N SER A 5 -13.61 3.78 -23.19
CA SER A 5 -12.19 3.98 -22.81
C SER A 5 -12.00 4.69 -21.47
N ILE A 6 -13.06 5.32 -20.94
CA ILE A 6 -13.04 6.04 -19.65
C ILE A 6 -13.24 5.07 -18.49
N VAL A 7 -14.17 4.12 -18.63
CA VAL A 7 -14.49 3.11 -17.61
C VAL A 7 -13.27 2.32 -17.12
N PRO A 8 -12.40 1.74 -17.97
CA PRO A 8 -11.23 0.99 -17.49
C PRO A 8 -10.17 1.91 -16.84
N LYS A 9 -10.07 3.17 -17.25
CA LYS A 9 -9.17 4.15 -16.63
C LYS A 9 -9.66 4.57 -15.25
N ALA A 10 -10.95 4.80 -15.10
CA ALA A 10 -11.58 5.13 -13.81
C ALA A 10 -11.49 3.95 -12.83
N ALA A 11 -11.72 2.72 -13.30
CA ALA A 11 -11.57 1.51 -12.50
C ALA A 11 -10.13 1.28 -12.03
N GLY A 12 -9.14 1.50 -12.92
CA GLY A 12 -7.72 1.42 -12.57
C GLY A 12 -7.31 2.45 -11.52
N LEU A 13 -7.80 3.69 -11.64
CA LEU A 13 -7.52 4.76 -10.69
C LEU A 13 -8.18 4.51 -9.32
N ALA A 14 -9.42 4.03 -9.31
CA ALA A 14 -10.11 3.63 -8.09
C ALA A 14 -9.37 2.49 -7.36
N ALA A 15 -8.96 1.45 -8.10
CA ALA A 15 -8.21 0.33 -7.52
C ALA A 15 -6.86 0.77 -6.93
N TRP A 16 -6.20 1.73 -7.58
CA TRP A 16 -4.98 2.37 -7.08
C TRP A 16 -5.21 3.11 -5.76
N ILE A 17 -6.25 3.93 -5.67
CA ILE A 17 -6.60 4.65 -4.43
C ILE A 17 -6.87 3.66 -3.29
N VAL A 18 -7.64 2.60 -3.56
CA VAL A 18 -7.90 1.55 -2.56
C VAL A 18 -6.59 0.89 -2.12
N GLY A 19 -5.62 0.72 -3.03
CA GLY A 19 -4.32 0.13 -2.73
C GLY A 19 -3.51 0.99 -1.76
N ILE A 20 -3.51 2.30 -1.97
CA ILE A 20 -2.86 3.27 -1.07
C ILE A 20 -3.50 3.25 0.32
N ILE A 21 -4.83 3.24 0.38
CA ILE A 21 -5.58 3.20 1.65
C ILE A 21 -5.28 1.90 2.40
N TYR A 22 -5.33 0.76 1.70
CA TYR A 22 -5.03 -0.55 2.28
C TYR A 22 -3.58 -0.63 2.79
N SER A 23 -2.63 -0.06 2.05
CA SER A 23 -1.22 0.00 2.45
C SER A 23 -1.03 0.83 3.70
N GLY A 24 -1.67 2.01 3.79
CA GLY A 24 -1.63 2.87 4.97
C GLY A 24 -2.31 2.22 6.17
N PHE A 25 -3.41 1.49 5.96
CA PHE A 25 -4.06 0.72 7.02
C PHE A 25 -3.13 -0.38 7.56
N ALA A 26 -2.52 -1.17 6.67
CA ALA A 26 -1.57 -2.21 7.06
C ALA A 26 -0.38 -1.63 7.84
N LEU A 27 0.14 -0.48 7.41
CA LEU A 27 1.20 0.24 8.11
C LEU A 27 0.76 0.67 9.51
N SER A 28 -0.47 1.19 9.67
CA SER A 28 -1.02 1.57 10.96
C SER A 28 -1.12 0.38 11.92
N VAL A 29 -1.52 -0.79 11.42
CA VAL A 29 -1.64 -2.02 12.22
C VAL A 29 -0.26 -2.55 12.63
N LEU A 30 0.68 -2.64 11.69
CA LEU A 30 2.06 -3.05 11.98
C LEU A 30 2.75 -2.07 12.94
N TRP A 31 2.49 -0.77 12.81
CA TRP A 31 2.98 0.23 13.75
C TRP A 31 2.42 0.00 15.16
N GLY A 32 1.13 -0.30 15.26
CA GLY A 32 0.47 -0.69 16.51
C GLY A 32 1.12 -1.89 17.17
N TRP A 33 1.44 -2.93 16.40
CA TRP A 33 2.00 -4.16 16.95
C TRP A 33 3.47 -4.06 17.33
N PHE A 34 4.30 -3.35 16.56
CA PHE A 34 5.76 -3.38 16.75
C PHE A 34 6.35 -2.09 17.34
N PHE A 35 5.76 -0.92 17.09
CA PHE A 35 6.31 0.35 17.54
C PHE A 35 5.68 0.87 18.84
N VAL A 36 4.38 0.65 19.04
CA VAL A 36 3.70 1.03 20.30
C VAL A 36 4.30 0.35 21.54
N PRO A 37 4.63 -0.96 21.56
CA PRO A 37 5.27 -1.57 22.73
C PRO A 37 6.68 -1.02 23.02
N LEU A 38 7.32 -0.31 22.09
CA LEU A 38 8.59 0.39 22.29
C LEU A 38 8.43 1.79 22.91
N GLY A 39 7.21 2.18 23.29
CA GLY A 39 6.90 3.50 23.86
C GLY A 39 6.62 4.58 22.82
N VAL A 40 6.47 4.21 21.54
CA VAL A 40 6.11 5.14 20.46
C VAL A 40 4.60 5.38 20.46
N VAL A 41 4.18 6.62 20.21
CA VAL A 41 2.76 7.00 20.16
C VAL A 41 2.03 6.22 19.05
N PRO A 42 0.82 5.67 19.31
CA PRO A 42 0.03 5.03 18.28
C PRO A 42 -0.31 6.02 17.17
N ILE A 43 -0.05 5.60 15.93
CA ILE A 43 -0.40 6.38 14.75
C ILE A 43 -1.84 6.07 14.33
N THR A 44 -2.56 7.09 13.88
CA THR A 44 -3.90 6.92 13.31
C THR A 44 -3.82 6.54 11.84
N THR A 45 -4.83 5.84 11.32
CA THR A 45 -4.90 5.41 9.91
C THR A 45 -4.68 6.56 8.91
N PRO A 46 -5.25 7.77 9.09
CA PRO A 46 -5.01 8.89 8.17
C PRO A 46 -3.54 9.33 8.15
N TRP A 47 -2.88 9.32 9.30
CA TRP A 47 -1.45 9.64 9.40
C TRP A 47 -0.58 8.57 8.73
N ALA A 48 -0.91 7.29 8.92
CA ALA A 48 -0.19 6.19 8.27
C ALA A 48 -0.33 6.21 6.74
N ILE A 49 -1.52 6.56 6.22
CA ILE A 49 -1.74 6.80 4.78
C ILE A 49 -0.87 7.96 4.29
N GLY A 50 -0.83 9.07 5.04
CA GLY A 50 0.02 10.22 4.72
C GLY A 50 1.51 9.86 4.64
N ILE A 51 2.01 9.09 5.61
CA ILE A 51 3.40 8.60 5.62
C ILE A 51 3.66 7.68 4.44
N TYR A 52 2.73 6.78 4.11
CA TYR A 52 2.85 5.89 2.96
C TYR A 52 2.93 6.68 1.64
N CYS A 53 2.10 7.72 1.48
CA CYS A 53 2.18 8.62 0.32
C CYS A 53 3.50 9.38 0.26
N LEU A 54 3.98 9.93 1.38
CA LEU A 54 5.29 10.61 1.46
C LEU A 54 6.44 9.68 1.10
N ALA A 55 6.43 8.46 1.64
CA ALA A 55 7.39 7.42 1.30
C ALA A 55 7.32 7.06 -0.20
N GLY A 56 6.11 7.02 -0.76
CA GLY A 56 5.88 6.84 -2.20
C GLY A 56 6.48 7.95 -3.05
N ILE A 57 6.38 9.21 -2.63
CA ILE A 57 6.99 10.35 -3.35
C ILE A 57 8.53 10.29 -3.28
N ILE A 58 9.08 10.07 -2.09
CA ILE A 58 10.53 9.98 -1.87
C ILE A 58 11.12 8.81 -2.67
N ARG A 59 10.44 7.66 -2.66
CA ARG A 59 10.85 6.44 -3.35
C ARG A 59 10.59 6.53 -4.86
N GLY A 60 9.51 7.19 -5.28
CA GLY A 60 9.18 7.45 -6.67
C GLY A 60 10.23 8.28 -7.40
N ASN A 61 11.00 9.09 -6.68
CA ASN A 61 12.16 9.80 -7.23
C ASN A 61 13.39 8.89 -7.49
N ARG A 62 13.38 7.63 -7.01
CA ARG A 62 14.49 6.67 -7.15
C ARG A 62 14.15 5.43 -7.97
N VAL A 63 12.87 5.12 -8.14
CA VAL A 63 12.45 4.05 -9.04
C VAL A 63 12.44 4.61 -10.45
N LYS A 64 13.53 4.39 -11.18
CA LYS A 64 13.46 4.35 -12.65
C LYS A 64 12.33 3.36 -12.95
N ILE A 65 11.16 3.87 -13.35
CA ILE A 65 10.04 3.06 -13.81
C ILE A 65 10.65 2.13 -14.86
N PRO A 66 10.79 0.81 -14.59
CA PRO A 66 11.24 -0.10 -15.62
C PRO A 66 10.26 0.09 -16.77
N LYS A 67 10.78 0.36 -17.97
CA LYS A 67 9.98 0.55 -19.18
C LYS A 67 8.79 -0.40 -19.13
N GLU A 68 7.62 0.22 -19.09
CA GLU A 68 6.29 -0.33 -19.28
C GLU A 68 6.28 -1.17 -20.56
N GLN A 69 6.70 -2.43 -20.47
CA GLN A 69 6.48 -3.43 -21.50
C GLN A 69 5.80 -4.63 -20.82
N ASP A 70 4.48 -4.61 -20.93
CA ASP A 70 3.57 -5.77 -20.89
C ASP A 70 3.25 -6.44 -19.55
N MET A 71 3.19 -5.69 -18.43
CA MET A 71 2.45 -6.18 -17.26
C MET A 71 1.11 -5.45 -17.11
N PRO A 72 -0.04 -6.15 -17.11
CA PRO A 72 -1.33 -5.50 -16.93
C PRO A 72 -1.36 -4.82 -15.54
N CYS A 73 -1.85 -3.59 -15.48
CA CYS A 73 -1.95 -2.78 -14.25
C CYS A 73 -2.59 -3.56 -13.08
N THR A 74 -3.54 -4.44 -13.40
CA THR A 74 -4.17 -5.37 -12.46
C THR A 74 -3.17 -6.28 -11.75
N LEU A 75 -2.17 -6.80 -12.46
CA LEU A 75 -1.19 -7.74 -11.92
C LEU A 75 -0.18 -7.04 -10.98
N GLN A 76 0.27 -5.84 -11.33
CA GLN A 76 1.08 -5.02 -10.41
C GLN A 76 0.33 -4.71 -9.12
N LEU A 77 -0.95 -4.33 -9.24
CA LEU A 77 -1.80 -4.07 -8.08
C LEU A 77 -1.94 -5.31 -7.21
N THR A 78 -2.25 -6.47 -7.82
CA THR A 78 -2.37 -7.74 -7.12
C THR A 78 -1.09 -8.09 -6.37
N MET A 79 0.09 -7.89 -6.97
CA MET A 79 1.36 -8.14 -6.28
C MET A 79 1.56 -7.23 -5.06
N ILE A 80 1.16 -5.96 -5.14
CA ILE A 80 1.21 -5.03 -4.01
C ILE A 80 0.28 -5.50 -2.90
N TYR A 81 -0.99 -5.81 -3.20
CA TYR A 81 -1.94 -6.32 -2.21
C TYR A 81 -1.47 -7.63 -1.58
N VAL A 82 -1.04 -8.60 -2.38
CA VAL A 82 -0.54 -9.89 -1.90
C VAL A 82 0.67 -9.69 -0.99
N GLY A 83 1.61 -8.82 -1.38
CA GLY A 83 2.77 -8.50 -0.55
C GLY A 83 2.38 -7.88 0.80
N ILE A 84 1.49 -6.89 0.80
CA ILE A 84 1.03 -6.23 2.03
C ILE A 84 0.27 -7.20 2.93
N THR A 85 -0.63 -8.01 2.37
CA THR A 85 -1.35 -9.04 3.13
C THR A 85 -0.40 -10.06 3.72
N PHE A 86 0.63 -10.48 2.98
CA PHE A 86 1.67 -11.38 3.48
C PHE A 86 2.42 -10.75 4.66
N PHE A 87 2.86 -9.49 4.55
CA PHE A 87 3.51 -8.78 5.65
C PHE A 87 2.59 -8.64 6.87
N LEU A 88 1.29 -8.40 6.67
CA LEU A 88 0.31 -8.37 7.75
C LEU A 88 0.16 -9.73 8.45
N ILE A 89 0.08 -10.83 7.69
CA ILE A 89 -0.02 -12.18 8.27
C ILE A 89 1.24 -12.53 9.05
N VAL A 90 2.43 -12.28 8.48
CA VAL A 90 3.71 -12.50 9.16
C VAL A 90 3.80 -11.62 10.42
N GLY A 91 3.43 -10.35 10.31
CA GLY A 91 3.39 -9.43 11.45
C GLY A 91 2.45 -9.90 12.55
N TYR A 92 1.29 -10.45 12.19
CA TYR A 92 0.32 -11.00 13.14
C TYR A 92 0.89 -12.22 13.88
N ILE A 93 1.52 -13.14 13.16
CA ILE A 93 2.16 -14.33 13.76
C ILE A 93 3.26 -13.89 14.73
N CYS A 94 4.13 -12.95 14.32
CA CYS A 94 5.18 -12.42 15.19
C CYS A 94 4.62 -11.73 16.44
N HIS A 95 3.53 -10.96 16.31
CA HIS A 95 2.87 -10.35 17.46
C HIS A 95 2.31 -11.40 18.43
N GLN A 96 1.74 -12.50 17.94
CA GLN A 96 1.21 -13.56 18.81
C GLN A 96 2.31 -14.33 19.57
N ILE A 97 3.53 -14.34 19.05
CA ILE A 97 4.69 -15.03 19.65
C ILE A 97 5.44 -14.14 20.65
N THR A 98 5.26 -12.81 20.58
CA THR A 98 5.96 -11.81 21.41
C THR A 98 5.06 -11.34 22.55
#